data_AF-A0A3M1TWQ9-F1
#
_entry.id   AF-A0A3M1TWQ9-F1
#
_cell.length_a   1.000
_cell.length_b   1.000
_cell.length_c   1.000
_cell.angle_alpha   90.00
_cell.angle_beta   90.00
_cell.angle_gamma   90.00
#
_symmetry.space_group_name_H-M   'P 1'
#
loop_
_entity.id
_entity.type
_entity.pdbx_description
1 polymer ?
#
loop_
_entity_poly.entity_id
_entity_poly.type
_entity_poly.pdbx_seq_one_letter_code
_entity_poly.pdbx_strand_id
1 'polypeptide(L)'
;MSKNIHSSPFDEGTLTKLKIFEKYLTEWLPVFLAPRKVRWKKVGIYDFFAGPGVDVEKNHGSPIIILETIKNAVYNGVSAMDCIIDKNLQVQIYLNEYNTEKFFQLEKNISPYKKELDYISIKVDNRDFQSALEIQWNNICDNDAANLLFLDQNGIK
;
A
#
# COMPACT_ATOMS: atom_id res chain seq x y z
N MET A 1 -16.98 21.95 8.34
CA MET A 1 -15.58 21.61 8.70
C MET A 1 -15.38 20.17 8.27
N SER A 2 -14.34 19.85 7.49
CA SER A 2 -14.08 18.46 7.09
C SER A 2 -13.79 17.65 8.35
N LYS A 3 -14.52 16.55 8.54
CA LYS A 3 -14.34 15.64 9.69
C LYS A 3 -12.93 15.05 9.56
N ASN A 4 -12.07 15.24 10.56
CA ASN A 4 -10.77 14.60 10.57
C ASN A 4 -10.98 13.13 10.97
N ILE A 5 -11.13 12.26 9.97
CA ILE A 5 -11.50 10.84 10.16
C ILE A 5 -10.49 10.10 11.03
N HIS A 6 -9.26 10.62 11.15
CA HIS A 6 -8.17 9.99 11.90
C HIS A 6 -8.03 10.49 13.35
N SER A 7 -8.85 11.47 13.78
CA SER A 7 -8.92 11.89 15.20
C SER A 7 -10.06 11.21 15.96
N SER A 8 -10.67 10.20 15.35
CA SER A 8 -11.75 9.39 15.90
C SER A 8 -11.58 7.96 15.36
N PRO A 9 -12.20 6.95 15.99
CA PRO A 9 -12.22 5.62 15.43
C PRO A 9 -12.80 5.64 14.01
N PHE A 10 -12.32 4.76 13.14
CA PHE A 10 -12.89 4.59 11.82
C PHE A 10 -14.38 4.28 11.91
N ASP A 11 -15.18 4.98 11.10
CA ASP A 11 -16.60 4.68 11.01
C ASP A 11 -16.84 3.36 10.24
N GLU A 12 -18.05 2.82 10.35
CA GLU A 12 -18.44 1.56 9.70
C GLU A 12 -18.21 1.60 8.18
N GLY A 13 -18.42 2.77 7.56
CA GLY A 13 -18.16 2.98 6.13
C GLY A 13 -16.68 2.81 5.79
N THR A 14 -15.79 3.40 6.59
CA THR A 14 -14.34 3.29 6.45
C THR A 14 -13.87 1.86 6.67
N LEU A 15 -14.34 1.19 7.73
CA LEU A 15 -14.01 -0.22 7.99
C LEU A 15 -14.47 -1.13 6.85
N THR A 16 -15.69 -0.93 6.35
CA THR A 16 -16.24 -1.69 5.22
C THR A 16 -15.41 -1.48 3.95
N LYS A 17 -15.03 -0.24 3.65
CA LYS A 17 -14.16 0.11 2.52
C LYS A 17 -12.80 -0.57 2.63
N LEU A 18 -12.16 -0.49 3.79
CA LEU A 18 -10.85 -1.11 4.04
C LEU A 18 -10.92 -2.64 3.92
N LYS A 19 -12.01 -3.26 4.37
CA LYS A 19 -12.25 -4.70 4.20
C LYS A 19 -12.46 -5.11 2.74
N ILE A 20 -13.14 -4.28 1.95
CA ILE A 20 -13.28 -4.50 0.49
C ILE A 20 -11.90 -4.39 -0.17
N PHE A 21 -11.12 -3.37 0.20
CA PHE A 21 -9.77 -3.17 -0.29
C PHE A 21 -8.85 -4.35 0.04
N GLU A 22 -8.83 -4.82 1.29
CA GLU A 22 -8.07 -5.99 1.72
C GLU A 22 -8.42 -7.24 0.91
N LYS A 23 -9.72 -7.51 0.72
CA LYS A 23 -10.20 -8.63 -0.10
C LYS A 23 -9.75 -8.50 -1.56
N TYR A 24 -9.89 -7.31 -2.13
CA TYR A 24 -9.45 -7.05 -3.49
C TYR A 24 -7.93 -7.26 -3.62
N LEU A 25 -7.14 -6.72 -2.71
CA LEU A 25 -5.68 -6.87 -2.71
C LEU A 25 -5.26 -8.34 -2.57
N THR A 26 -5.92 -9.09 -1.68
CA THR A 26 -5.68 -10.52 -1.45
C THR A 26 -5.87 -11.34 -2.72
N GLU A 27 -6.91 -11.02 -3.52
CA GLU A 27 -7.19 -11.71 -4.80
C GLU A 27 -6.38 -11.15 -5.98
N TRP A 28 -6.02 -9.87 -5.93
CA TRP A 28 -5.25 -9.20 -6.97
C TRP A 28 -3.78 -9.65 -6.99
N LEU A 29 -3.15 -9.70 -5.81
CA LEU A 29 -1.73 -10.01 -5.66
C LEU A 29 -1.31 -11.38 -6.27
N PRO A 30 -2.04 -12.51 -6.11
CA PRO A 30 -1.65 -13.77 -6.73
C PRO A 30 -1.64 -13.74 -8.25
N VAL A 31 -2.48 -12.92 -8.89
CA VAL A 31 -2.48 -12.77 -10.35
C VAL A 31 -1.11 -12.35 -10.85
N PHE A 32 -0.40 -11.55 -10.04
CA PHE A 32 0.91 -11.01 -10.41
C PHE A 32 2.11 -11.78 -9.83
N LEU A 33 1.90 -12.63 -8.82
CA LEU A 33 2.98 -13.37 -8.16
C LEU A 33 3.00 -14.88 -8.45
N ALA A 34 1.84 -15.50 -8.66
CA ALA A 34 1.71 -16.95 -8.80
C ALA A 34 2.04 -17.54 -10.20
N PRO A 35 1.88 -16.82 -11.34
CA PRO A 35 2.15 -17.41 -12.66
C PRO A 35 3.59 -17.95 -12.80
N ARG A 36 3.73 -19.13 -13.44
CA ARG A 36 5.05 -19.73 -13.72
C ARG A 36 5.90 -18.89 -14.68
N LYS A 37 5.27 -18.21 -15.62
CA LYS A 37 5.92 -17.27 -16.55
C LYS A 37 5.36 -15.89 -16.30
N VAL A 38 6.19 -15.01 -15.76
CA VAL A 38 5.84 -13.62 -15.50
C VAL A 38 6.14 -12.79 -16.75
N ARG A 39 5.19 -11.94 -17.16
CA ARG A 39 5.38 -11.00 -18.29
C ARG A 39 5.83 -9.62 -17.84
N TRP A 40 5.60 -9.29 -16.57
CA TRP A 40 6.07 -8.07 -15.91
C TRP A 40 7.32 -8.36 -15.08
N LYS A 41 8.06 -7.31 -14.76
CA LYS A 41 9.20 -7.35 -13.84
C LYS A 41 8.93 -6.58 -12.55
N LYS A 42 7.95 -5.68 -12.59
CA LYS A 42 7.61 -4.79 -11.49
C LYS A 42 6.18 -5.01 -11.03
N VAL A 43 5.97 -4.94 -9.73
CA VAL A 43 4.64 -4.88 -9.12
C VAL A 43 4.60 -3.65 -8.22
N GLY A 44 3.76 -2.69 -8.56
CA GLY A 44 3.63 -1.44 -7.82
C GLY A 44 2.30 -1.36 -7.08
N ILE A 45 2.33 -0.99 -5.80
CA ILE A 45 1.14 -0.66 -5.04
C ILE A 45 1.30 0.78 -4.54
N TYR A 46 0.34 1.62 -4.89
CA TYR A 46 0.39 3.06 -4.61
C TYR A 46 -0.82 3.45 -3.79
N ASP A 47 -0.57 4.05 -2.64
CA ASP A 47 -1.56 4.74 -1.83
C ASP A 47 -1.13 6.19 -1.67
N PHE A 48 -1.77 7.09 -2.41
CA PHE A 48 -1.41 8.50 -2.40
C PHE A 48 -2.01 9.29 -1.21
N PHE A 49 -2.91 8.65 -0.46
CA PHE A 49 -3.67 9.24 0.64
C PHE A 49 -3.62 8.31 1.86
N ALA A 50 -2.40 7.88 2.20
CA ALA A 50 -2.10 6.81 3.14
C ALA A 50 -2.61 7.06 4.58
N GLY A 51 -2.77 8.32 4.98
CA GLY A 51 -3.07 8.64 6.37
C GLY A 51 -1.90 8.27 7.30
N PRO A 52 -2.14 8.24 8.62
CA PRO A 52 -1.14 7.85 9.61
C PRO A 52 -0.92 6.32 9.70
N GLY A 53 -1.55 5.52 8.84
CA GLY A 53 -1.46 4.05 8.83
C GLY A 53 -2.41 3.32 9.78
N VAL A 54 -2.79 3.92 10.92
CA VAL A 54 -3.79 3.37 11.86
C VAL A 54 -4.69 4.48 12.40
N ASP A 55 -5.88 4.15 12.88
CA ASP A 55 -6.70 5.11 13.63
C ASP A 55 -6.30 5.22 15.12
N VAL A 56 -7.08 5.98 15.89
CA VAL A 56 -6.87 6.18 17.34
C VAL A 56 -7.06 4.92 18.17
N GLU A 57 -7.80 3.93 17.67
CA GLU A 57 -8.04 2.62 18.31
C GLU A 57 -7.09 1.53 17.80
N LYS A 58 -6.10 1.89 16.97
CA LYS A 58 -5.15 0.97 16.33
C LYS A 58 -5.76 0.08 15.25
N ASN A 59 -6.94 0.41 14.73
CA ASN A 59 -7.46 -0.24 13.54
C ASN A 59 -6.55 0.07 12.34
N HIS A 60 -6.22 -0.94 11.55
CA HIS A 60 -5.30 -0.83 10.43
C HIS A 60 -5.94 -0.06 9.26
N GLY A 61 -5.25 0.97 8.78
CA GLY A 61 -5.56 1.67 7.54
C GLY A 61 -4.92 0.98 6.33
N SER A 62 -5.14 1.54 5.14
CA SER A 62 -4.64 0.99 3.88
C SER A 62 -3.14 0.73 3.84
N PRO A 63 -2.23 1.56 4.42
CA PRO A 63 -0.80 1.26 4.40
C PRO A 63 -0.44 -0.02 5.14
N ILE A 64 -1.04 -0.23 6.31
CA ILE A 64 -0.77 -1.42 7.13
C ILE A 64 -1.42 -2.64 6.49
N ILE A 65 -2.65 -2.51 5.96
CA ILE A 65 -3.32 -3.59 5.23
C ILE A 65 -2.47 -4.06 4.04
N ILE A 66 -1.86 -3.16 3.27
CA ILE A 66 -0.98 -3.53 2.15
C ILE A 66 0.19 -4.38 2.64
N LEU A 67 0.88 -3.89 3.67
CA LEU A 67 2.09 -4.53 4.22
C LEU A 67 1.76 -5.90 4.83
N GLU A 68 0.70 -5.99 5.63
CA GLU A 68 0.25 -7.25 6.24
C GLU A 68 -0.22 -8.25 5.20
N THR A 69 -0.95 -7.80 4.18
CA THR A 69 -1.44 -8.69 3.11
C THR A 69 -0.27 -9.34 2.38
N ILE A 70 0.76 -8.56 2.01
CA ILE A 70 1.94 -9.12 1.35
C ILE A 70 2.72 -10.04 2.29
N LYS A 71 2.95 -9.62 3.54
CA LYS A 71 3.68 -10.41 4.53
C LYS A 71 3.05 -11.77 4.77
N ASN A 72 1.71 -11.83 4.84
CA ASN A 72 0.97 -13.02 5.25
C ASN A 72 0.43 -13.84 4.06
N ALA A 73 0.53 -13.33 2.84
CA ALA A 73 -0.02 -13.98 1.66
C ALA A 73 0.69 -15.31 1.36
N VAL A 74 -0.11 -16.35 1.12
CA VAL A 74 0.34 -17.69 0.71
C VAL A 74 -0.48 -18.15 -0.48
N TYR A 75 0.19 -18.59 -1.54
CA TYR A 75 -0.42 -19.04 -2.79
C TYR A 75 0.05 -20.45 -3.11
N ASN A 76 -0.88 -21.41 -3.14
CA ASN A 76 -0.58 -22.82 -3.39
C ASN A 76 0.52 -23.39 -2.46
N GLY A 77 0.54 -22.94 -1.20
CA GLY A 77 1.53 -23.35 -0.21
C GLY A 77 2.88 -22.63 -0.27
N VAL A 78 3.04 -21.64 -1.16
CA VAL A 78 4.26 -20.82 -1.28
C VAL A 78 3.98 -19.40 -0.81
N SER A 79 4.85 -18.81 0.01
CA SER A 79 4.64 -17.44 0.47
C SER A 79 4.76 -16.44 -0.68
N ALA A 80 4.13 -15.28 -0.55
CA ALA A 80 4.31 -14.18 -1.49
C ALA A 80 5.79 -13.75 -1.58
N MET A 81 6.53 -13.74 -0.46
CA MET A 81 7.95 -13.40 -0.46
C MET A 81 8.80 -14.39 -1.24
N ASP A 82 8.58 -15.69 -1.06
CA ASP A 82 9.30 -16.70 -1.86
C ASP A 82 9.01 -16.50 -3.35
N CYS A 83 7.76 -16.21 -3.71
CA CYS A 83 7.40 -15.92 -5.09
C CYS A 83 8.09 -14.68 -5.66
N ILE A 84 8.24 -13.63 -4.85
CA ILE A 84 8.93 -12.38 -5.22
C ILE A 84 10.42 -12.65 -5.43
N ILE A 85 11.06 -13.36 -4.51
CA ILE A 85 12.50 -13.65 -4.52
C ILE A 85 12.85 -14.59 -5.68
N ASP A 86 12.17 -15.74 -5.80
CA ASP A 86 12.45 -16.76 -6.82
C ASP A 86 12.32 -16.22 -8.25
N LYS A 87 11.36 -15.30 -8.44
CA LYS A 87 11.08 -14.69 -9.75
C LYS A 87 11.81 -13.37 -9.95
N ASN A 88 12.60 -12.92 -8.97
CA ASN A 88 13.32 -11.64 -8.98
C ASN A 88 12.40 -10.46 -9.35
N LEU A 89 11.21 -10.41 -8.74
CA LEU A 89 10.24 -9.35 -8.97
C LEU A 89 10.59 -8.11 -8.17
N GLN A 90 10.54 -6.96 -8.83
CA GLN A 90 10.71 -5.66 -8.19
C GLN A 90 9.36 -5.21 -7.62
N VAL A 91 9.12 -5.46 -6.34
CA VAL A 91 7.92 -4.99 -5.66
C VAL A 91 8.18 -3.61 -5.05
N GLN A 92 7.35 -2.63 -5.41
CA GLN A 92 7.38 -1.29 -4.84
C GLN A 92 6.05 -0.99 -4.17
N ILE A 93 6.12 -0.49 -2.94
CA ILE A 93 5.01 0.10 -2.22
C ILE A 93 5.32 1.59 -2.07
N TYR A 94 4.41 2.44 -2.53
CA TYR A 94 4.52 3.89 -2.40
C TYR A 94 3.35 4.41 -1.55
N LEU A 95 3.68 5.08 -0.46
CA LEU A 95 2.72 5.64 0.49
C LEU A 95 2.93 7.14 0.58
N ASN A 96 1.92 7.95 0.31
CA ASN A 96 2.01 9.40 0.47
C ASN A 96 1.00 9.90 1.48
N GLU A 97 1.45 10.77 2.38
CA GLU A 97 0.59 11.46 3.33
C GLU A 97 0.98 12.94 3.34
N TYR A 98 0.08 13.83 2.95
CA TYR A 98 0.38 15.26 2.79
C TYR A 98 0.55 15.98 4.14
N ASN A 99 -0.21 15.60 5.17
CA ASN A 99 -0.09 16.23 6.47
C ASN A 99 1.17 15.73 7.19
N THR A 100 2.11 16.65 7.48
CA THR A 100 3.41 16.31 8.06
C THR A 100 3.34 15.56 9.40
N GLU A 101 2.35 15.86 10.26
CA GLU A 101 2.19 15.14 11.53
C GLU A 101 1.78 13.68 11.28
N LYS A 102 0.77 13.47 10.43
CA LYS A 102 0.33 12.12 10.03
C LYS A 102 1.43 11.36 9.28
N PHE A 103 2.23 12.05 8.47
CA PHE A 103 3.38 11.45 7.79
C PHE A 103 4.40 10.88 8.79
N PHE A 104 4.75 11.62 9.85
CA PHE A 104 5.66 11.08 10.88
C PHE A 104 5.03 9.92 11.66
N GLN A 105 3.71 9.96 11.89
CA GLN A 105 2.99 8.82 12.47
C GLN A 105 3.03 7.60 11.55
N LEU A 106 2.81 7.80 10.25
CA LEU A 106 2.88 6.76 9.23
C LEU A 106 4.26 6.10 9.23
N GLU A 107 5.34 6.88 9.09
CA GLU A 107 6.72 6.39 9.14
C GLU A 107 6.99 5.55 10.39
N LYS A 108 6.56 6.05 11.56
CA LYS A 108 6.69 5.32 12.82
C LYS A 108 5.94 4.00 12.79
N ASN A 109 4.69 4.00 12.36
CA ASN A 109 3.81 2.83 12.39
C ASN A 109 4.23 1.75 11.40
N ILE A 110 4.80 2.13 10.24
CA ILE A 110 5.28 1.15 9.23
C ILE A 110 6.73 0.70 9.45
N SER A 111 7.47 1.36 10.34
CA SER A 111 8.89 1.05 10.58
C SER A 111 9.20 -0.42 10.92
N PRO A 112 8.34 -1.19 11.63
CA PRO A 112 8.58 -2.62 11.83
C PRO A 112 8.52 -3.40 10.51
N TYR A 113 7.54 -3.09 9.65
CA TYR A 113 7.35 -3.76 8.36
C TYR A 113 8.49 -3.47 7.38
N LYS A 114 9.07 -2.26 7.40
CA LYS A 114 10.25 -1.94 6.59
C LYS A 114 11.44 -2.86 6.88
N LYS A 115 11.57 -3.36 8.11
CA LYS A 115 12.63 -4.30 8.49
C LYS A 115 12.31 -5.73 8.10
N GLU A 116 11.05 -6.12 8.20
CA GLU A 116 10.61 -7.48 7.88
C GLU A 116 10.46 -7.74 6.37
N LEU A 117 10.19 -6.68 5.59
CA LEU A 117 9.99 -6.73 4.15
C LEU A 117 11.16 -6.04 3.41
N ASP A 118 12.39 -6.36 3.79
CA ASP A 118 13.62 -5.74 3.27
C ASP A 118 13.87 -5.95 1.77
N TYR A 119 13.32 -7.02 1.19
CA TYR A 119 13.31 -7.26 -0.27
C TYR A 119 12.27 -6.42 -1.04
N ILE A 120 11.37 -5.71 -0.35
CA ILE A 120 10.35 -4.85 -0.96
C ILE A 120 10.77 -3.39 -0.83
N SER A 121 10.65 -2.63 -1.92
CA SER A 121 10.91 -1.18 -1.88
C SER A 121 9.70 -0.45 -1.29
N ILE A 122 9.74 -0.15 0.02
CA ILE A 122 8.71 0.64 0.71
C ILE A 122 9.16 2.11 0.77
N LYS A 123 8.50 2.96 -0.02
CA LYS A 123 8.74 4.40 -0.07
C LYS A 123 7.60 5.15 0.61
N VAL A 124 7.93 6.16 1.42
CA VAL A 124 6.97 7.09 1.98
C VAL A 124 7.33 8.50 1.52
N ASP A 125 6.33 9.30 1.20
CA ASP A 125 6.51 10.70 0.82
C ASP A 125 5.52 11.63 1.56
N ASN A 126 5.85 12.91 1.62
CA ASN A 126 5.06 13.98 2.25
C ASN A 126 4.82 15.12 1.26
N ARG A 127 4.28 14.79 0.09
CA ARG A 127 4.02 15.75 -1.00
C ARG A 127 2.53 15.91 -1.24
N ASP A 128 2.16 17.01 -1.89
CA ASP A 128 0.84 17.11 -2.49
C ASP A 128 0.65 16.02 -3.55
N PHE A 129 -0.60 15.67 -3.82
CA PHE A 129 -0.93 14.57 -4.72
C PHE A 129 -0.35 14.74 -6.13
N GLN A 130 -0.38 15.96 -6.68
CA GLN A 130 0.09 16.20 -8.04
C GLN A 130 1.60 15.96 -8.11
N SER A 131 2.38 16.56 -7.22
CA SER A 131 3.82 16.34 -7.14
C SER A 131 4.18 14.87 -6.91
N ALA A 132 3.45 14.20 -6.02
CA ALA A 132 3.65 12.78 -5.74
C ALA A 132 3.37 11.90 -6.98
N LEU A 133 2.27 12.17 -7.68
CA LEU A 133 1.89 11.44 -8.88
C LEU A 133 2.88 11.67 -10.02
N GLU A 134 3.31 12.91 -10.25
CA GLU A 134 4.28 13.26 -11.29
C GLU A 134 5.61 12.51 -11.09
N ILE A 135 6.08 12.38 -9.86
CA ILE A 135 7.32 11.63 -9.55
C ILE A 135 7.13 10.13 -9.81
N GLN A 136 5.97 9.57 -9.48
CA GLN A 136 5.70 8.14 -9.69
C GLN A 136 5.22 7.81 -11.09
N TRP A 137 4.91 8.81 -11.93
CA TRP A 137 4.26 8.63 -13.23
C TRP A 137 5.02 7.65 -14.13
N ASN A 138 6.34 7.80 -14.22
CA ASN A 138 7.18 6.92 -15.03
C ASN A 138 7.19 5.47 -14.52
N ASN A 139 7.05 5.25 -13.21
CA ASN A 139 6.94 3.89 -12.65
C ASN A 139 5.54 3.30 -12.88
N ILE A 140 4.51 4.15 -12.85
CA ILE A 140 3.11 3.75 -13.06
C ILE A 140 2.84 3.39 -14.53
N CYS A 141 3.43 4.13 -15.46
CA CYS A 141 3.25 3.94 -16.91
C CYS A 141 4.27 2.99 -17.55
N ASP A 142 5.08 2.29 -16.75
CA ASP A 142 6.02 1.29 -17.26
C ASP A 142 5.25 0.08 -17.82
N ASN A 143 5.50 -0.28 -19.08
CA ASN A 143 4.85 -1.40 -19.76
C ASN A 143 5.19 -2.77 -19.14
N ASP A 144 6.28 -2.86 -18.38
CA ASP A 144 6.68 -4.06 -17.65
C ASP A 144 6.21 -4.05 -16.17
N ALA A 145 5.29 -3.15 -15.81
CA ALA A 145 4.76 -3.03 -14.45
C ALA A 145 3.28 -3.42 -14.34
N ALA A 146 2.96 -4.18 -13.29
CA ALA A 146 1.60 -4.40 -12.83
C ALA A 146 1.33 -3.50 -11.63
N ASN A 147 0.42 -2.53 -11.78
CA ASN A 147 0.20 -1.50 -10.77
C ASN A 147 -1.21 -1.55 -10.18
N LEU A 148 -1.31 -1.45 -8.85
CA LEU A 148 -2.53 -1.18 -8.11
C LEU A 148 -2.44 0.22 -7.53
N LEU A 149 -3.42 1.07 -7.87
CA LEU A 149 -3.55 2.41 -7.30
C LEU A 149 -4.80 2.44 -6.41
N PHE A 150 -4.60 2.68 -5.11
CA PHE A 150 -5.67 2.93 -4.17
C PHE A 150 -5.82 4.44 -3.97
N LEU A 151 -6.91 5.00 -4.49
CA LEU A 151 -7.18 6.45 -4.47
C LEU A 151 -8.38 6.73 -3.56
N ASP A 152 -8.10 6.91 -2.27
CA ASP A 152 -9.11 7.18 -1.24
C ASP A 152 -8.89 8.56 -0.61
N GLN A 153 -9.20 9.61 -1.37
CA GLN A 153 -9.03 10.95 -0.87
C GLN A 153 -10.09 11.30 0.17
N ASN A 154 -9.66 11.59 1.39
CA ASN A 154 -10.55 12.00 2.48
C ASN A 154 -10.48 13.52 2.72
N GLY A 155 -11.63 14.18 2.84
CA GLY A 155 -11.73 15.53 3.41
C GLY A 155 -11.45 16.71 2.48
N ILE A 156 -11.56 16.56 1.16
CA ILE A 156 -11.52 17.70 0.24
C ILE A 156 -12.72 18.61 0.49
N LYS A 157 -12.47 19.92 0.55
CA LYS A 157 -13.46 20.97 0.34
C LYS A 157 -13.27 21.56 -1.04
#